data_AF-A0A7W1JHR4-F1
#
_entry.id   AF-A0A7W1JHR4-F1
#
_cell.length_a   1.000
_cell.length_b   1.000
_cell.length_c   1.000
_cell.angle_alpha   90.00
_cell.angle_beta   90.00
_cell.angle_gamma   90.00
#
_symmetry.space_group_name_H-M   'P 1'
#
loop_
_entity.id
_entity.type
_entity.pdbx_description
1 polymer ?
#
loop_
_entity_poly.entity_id
_entity_poly.type
_entity_poly.pdbx_seq_one_letter_code
_entity_poly.pdbx_strand_id
1 'polypeptide(L)'
;MVKVDELLKGAREAMSVKKVFGDPVEQGGVTVIPVAKIGGGGGGGGDTDGNGGGGFGLAAKPAGAYVITDGEVKWKPAVNPSQRVLGWQLVTAFAIFVWWRRSRR
;
A
#
# COMPACT_ATOMS: atom_id res chain seq x y z
N MET A 1 -16.59 7.02 -29.07
CA MET A 1 -16.43 5.76 -28.32
C MET A 1 -15.01 5.72 -27.76
N VAL A 2 -14.76 6.49 -26.69
CA VAL A 2 -13.50 6.42 -25.95
C VAL A 2 -13.50 5.10 -25.20
N LYS A 3 -12.44 4.34 -25.41
CA LYS A 3 -12.42 2.89 -25.22
C LYS A 3 -12.27 2.58 -23.75
N VAL A 4 -13.29 1.94 -23.18
CA VAL A 4 -13.16 1.23 -21.88
C VAL A 4 -11.94 0.32 -21.91
N ASP A 5 -11.59 -0.21 -23.08
CA ASP A 5 -10.36 -0.99 -23.32
C ASP A 5 -9.07 -0.18 -23.12
N GLU A 6 -9.01 1.11 -23.49
CA GLU A 6 -7.83 1.96 -23.25
C GLU A 6 -7.68 2.32 -21.77
N LEU A 7 -8.79 2.60 -21.08
CA LEU A 7 -8.79 2.84 -19.64
C LEU A 7 -8.39 1.57 -18.86
N LEU A 8 -8.88 0.40 -19.27
CA LEU A 8 -8.48 -0.89 -18.70
C LEU A 8 -7.01 -1.21 -19.01
N LYS A 9 -6.51 -0.88 -20.20
CA LYS A 9 -5.09 -1.05 -20.54
C LYS A 9 -4.20 -0.16 -19.67
N GLY A 10 -4.54 1.11 -19.53
CA GLY A 10 -3.80 2.05 -18.67
C GLY A 10 -3.82 1.63 -17.20
N ALA A 11 -4.95 1.14 -16.69
CA ALA A 11 -5.04 0.60 -15.33
C ALA A 11 -4.21 -0.69 -15.16
N ARG A 12 -4.23 -1.59 -16.15
CA ARG A 12 -3.48 -2.86 -16.12
C ARG A 12 -1.98 -2.64 -16.25
N GLU A 13 -1.54 -1.71 -17.10
CA GLU A 13 -0.14 -1.25 -17.18
C GLU A 13 0.28 -0.56 -15.88
N ALA A 14 -0.60 0.23 -15.27
CA ALA A 14 -0.33 0.86 -13.99
C ALA A 14 -0.27 -0.13 -12.81
N MET A 15 -0.86 -1.32 -12.93
CA MET A 15 -0.84 -2.41 -11.95
C MET A 15 0.11 -3.57 -12.32
N SER A 16 0.97 -3.39 -13.34
CA SER A 16 1.99 -4.36 -13.70
C SER A 16 2.92 -4.68 -12.52
N VAL A 17 3.21 -5.98 -12.31
CA VAL A 17 4.11 -6.53 -11.27
C VAL A 17 5.48 -5.84 -11.24
N LYS A 18 5.90 -5.25 -12.38
CA LYS A 18 7.15 -4.48 -12.54
C LYS A 18 7.23 -3.20 -11.71
N LYS A 19 6.17 -2.88 -10.97
CA LYS A 19 6.04 -1.69 -10.16
C LYS A 19 6.23 -2.00 -8.66
N VAL A 20 6.10 -3.28 -8.29
CA VAL A 20 6.30 -3.77 -6.91
C VAL A 20 7.78 -3.96 -6.58
N PHE A 21 8.58 -4.39 -7.56
CA PHE A 21 10.03 -4.52 -7.41
C PHE A 21 10.73 -3.50 -8.30
N GLY A 22 11.60 -2.69 -7.71
CA GLY A 22 12.47 -1.77 -8.45
C GLY A 22 13.68 -2.50 -9.04
N ASP A 23 14.41 -1.80 -9.91
CA ASP A 23 15.64 -2.32 -10.48
C ASP A 23 16.69 -2.58 -9.37
N PRO A 24 17.38 -3.74 -9.39
CA PRO A 24 18.42 -4.03 -8.42
C PRO A 24 19.55 -3.00 -8.49
N VAL A 25 19.98 -2.52 -7.32
CA VAL A 25 21.13 -1.63 -7.18
C VAL A 25 22.27 -2.43 -6.56
N GLU A 26 23.35 -2.60 -7.31
CA GLU A 26 24.53 -3.34 -6.86
C GLU A 26 25.64 -2.36 -6.46
N GLN A 27 26.14 -2.49 -5.23
CA GLN A 27 27.22 -1.66 -4.73
C GLN A 27 28.09 -2.46 -3.75
N GLY A 28 29.38 -2.61 -4.06
CA GLY A 28 30.36 -3.20 -3.14
C GLY A 28 30.03 -4.64 -2.69
N GLY A 29 29.49 -5.48 -3.58
CA GLY A 29 29.09 -6.85 -3.25
C GLY A 29 27.73 -6.97 -2.55
N VAL A 30 27.01 -5.84 -2.38
CA VAL A 30 25.65 -5.81 -1.87
C VAL A 30 24.68 -5.54 -3.01
N THR A 31 23.69 -6.40 -3.20
CA THR A 31 22.59 -6.19 -4.15
C THR A 31 21.33 -5.80 -3.38
N VAL A 32 20.79 -4.62 -3.66
CA VAL A 32 19.57 -4.11 -3.03
C VAL A 32 18.44 -4.17 -4.05
N ILE A 33 17.35 -4.86 -3.70
CA ILE A 33 16.13 -4.95 -4.52
C ILE A 33 15.03 -4.15 -3.82
N PRO A 34 14.70 -2.92 -4.29
CA PRO A 34 13.66 -2.10 -3.70
C PRO A 34 12.28 -2.73 -3.88
N VAL A 35 11.43 -2.65 -2.85
CA VAL A 35 10.07 -3.18 -2.88
C VAL A 35 9.05 -2.12 -2.47
N ALA A 36 8.05 -1.90 -3.31
CA ALA A 36 6.93 -1.00 -3.08
C ALA A 36 5.61 -1.78 -3.03
N LYS A 37 4.72 -1.38 -2.12
CA LYS A 37 3.32 -1.84 -2.11
C LYS A 37 2.49 -0.90 -2.97
N ILE A 38 1.79 -1.47 -3.94
CA ILE A 38 0.90 -0.72 -4.83
C ILE A 38 -0.52 -1.25 -4.65
N GLY A 39 -1.47 -0.32 -4.61
CA GLY A 39 -2.88 -0.62 -4.57
C GLY A 39 -3.64 0.34 -5.46
N GLY A 40 -4.77 -0.11 -5.99
CA GLY A 40 -5.64 0.68 -6.82
C GLY A 40 -7.08 0.26 -6.64
N GLY A 41 -8.00 1.17 -6.89
CA GLY A 41 -9.44 0.93 -6.85
C GLY A 41 -10.15 1.88 -7.79
N GLY A 42 -11.24 1.39 -8.40
CA GLY A 42 -12.09 2.18 -9.26
C GLY A 42 -13.55 1.96 -8.90
N GLY A 43 -14.37 2.98 -9.12
CA GLY A 43 -15.81 2.93 -8.88
C GLY A 43 -16.52 3.88 -9.83
N GLY A 44 -17.75 3.52 -10.20
CA GLY A 44 -18.59 4.36 -11.05
C GLY A 44 -20.06 4.21 -10.67
N GLY A 45 -20.83 5.25 -10.99
CA GLY A 45 -22.26 5.32 -10.75
C GLY A 45 -22.92 6.21 -11.79
N GLY A 46 -24.20 5.96 -12.06
CA GLY A 46 -24.98 6.75 -13.00
C GLY A 46 -26.47 6.57 -12.80
N ASP A 47 -27.22 7.50 -13.39
CA ASP A 47 -28.66 7.66 -13.20
C ASP A 47 -29.42 7.37 -14.50
N THR A 48 -30.75 7.24 -14.40
CA THR A 48 -31.64 6.88 -15.53
C THR A 48 -31.70 7.91 -16.65
N ASP A 49 -31.33 9.16 -16.38
CA ASP A 49 -31.26 10.24 -17.37
C ASP A 49 -29.96 10.22 -18.19
N GLY A 50 -29.17 9.14 -18.08
CA GLY A 50 -27.97 8.93 -18.88
C GLY A 50 -26.73 9.67 -18.36
N ASN A 51 -26.84 10.35 -17.22
CA ASN A 51 -25.69 10.94 -16.54
C ASN A 51 -24.96 9.86 -15.74
N GLY A 52 -23.64 9.77 -15.92
CA GLY A 52 -22.82 8.82 -15.19
C GLY A 52 -21.39 9.30 -15.07
N GLY A 53 -20.74 8.91 -13.98
CA GLY A 53 -19.36 9.26 -13.67
C GLY A 53 -18.62 8.05 -13.13
N GLY A 54 -17.33 7.97 -13.46
CA GLY A 54 -16.41 6.96 -12.93
C GLY A 54 -15.11 7.61 -12.49
N GLY A 55 -14.52 7.06 -11.44
CA GLY A 55 -13.22 7.47 -10.93
C GLY A 55 -12.35 6.27 -10.63
N PHE A 56 -11.04 6.45 -10.73
CA PHE A 56 -10.05 5.49 -10.26
C PHE A 56 -8.94 6.19 -9.49
N GLY A 57 -8.39 5.49 -8.51
CA GLY A 57 -7.28 5.95 -7.70
C GLY A 57 -6.19 4.88 -7.61
N LEU A 58 -4.94 5.33 -7.59
CA LEU A 58 -3.76 4.50 -7.40
C LEU A 58 -2.94 5.04 -6.23
N ALA A 59 -2.40 4.16 -5.41
CA ALA A 59 -1.50 4.50 -4.32
C ALA A 59 -0.27 3.59 -4.36
N ALA A 60 0.91 4.18 -4.16
CA ALA A 60 2.16 3.47 -3.98
C ALA A 60 2.80 3.89 -2.66
N LYS A 61 3.28 2.92 -1.88
CA LYS A 61 4.00 3.15 -0.62
C LYS A 61 5.24 2.27 -0.57
N PRO A 62 6.39 2.76 -0.05
CA PRO A 62 7.57 1.92 0.12
C PRO A 62 7.29 0.81 1.13
N ALA A 63 7.57 -0.43 0.76
CA ALA A 63 7.42 -1.59 1.64
C ALA A 63 8.75 -1.89 2.35
N GLY A 64 9.86 -1.84 1.61
CA GLY A 64 11.18 -2.17 2.12
C GLY A 64 12.13 -2.49 0.97
N ALA A 65 13.20 -3.22 1.27
CA ALA A 65 14.11 -3.75 0.28
C ALA A 65 14.64 -5.12 0.71
N TYR A 66 14.91 -5.99 -0.26
CA TYR A 66 15.77 -7.15 -0.04
C TYR A 66 17.22 -6.71 -0.21
N VAL A 67 18.07 -7.08 0.75
CA VAL A 67 19.50 -6.83 0.73
C VAL A 67 20.19 -8.17 0.64
N ILE A 68 20.92 -8.39 -0.44
CA ILE A 68 21.67 -9.60 -0.70
C ILE A 68 23.14 -9.28 -0.46
N THR A 69 23.80 -10.04 0.40
CA THR A 69 25.23 -9.87 0.70
C THR A 69 25.82 -11.25 0.94
N ASP A 70 26.90 -11.59 0.25
CA ASP A 70 27.58 -12.90 0.37
C ASP A 70 26.64 -14.11 0.18
N GLY A 71 25.62 -13.97 -0.68
CA GLY A 71 24.61 -15.00 -0.92
C GLY A 71 23.49 -15.08 0.13
N GLU A 72 23.56 -14.30 1.20
CA GLU A 72 22.50 -14.20 2.22
C GLU A 72 21.49 -13.11 1.85
N VAL A 73 20.20 -13.43 1.91
CA VAL A 73 19.09 -12.50 1.61
C VAL A 73 18.45 -12.00 2.91
N LYS A 74 18.46 -10.69 3.15
CA LYS A 74 17.84 -10.03 4.32
C LYS A 74 16.75 -9.06 3.90
N TRP A 75 15.60 -9.11 4.59
CA TRP A 75 14.54 -8.13 4.42
C TRP A 75 14.76 -6.90 5.30
N LYS A 76 14.66 -5.70 4.73
CA LYS A 76 14.74 -4.41 5.43
C LYS A 76 13.44 -3.60 5.21
N PRO A 77 12.54 -3.51 6.21
CA PRO A 77 11.29 -2.76 6.07
C PRO A 77 11.54 -1.25 6.03
N ALA A 78 10.82 -0.52 5.17
CA ALA A 78 10.96 0.94 5.02
C ALA A 78 10.26 1.73 6.14
N VAL A 79 9.22 1.14 6.75
CA VAL A 79 8.48 1.72 7.87
C VAL A 79 8.59 0.79 9.06
N ASN A 80 9.00 1.34 10.21
CA ASN A 80 9.17 0.56 11.42
C ASN A 80 7.78 0.09 11.93
N PRO A 81 7.49 -1.23 11.95
CA PRO A 81 6.17 -1.74 12.35
C PRO A 81 5.78 -1.36 13.79
N SER A 82 6.78 -1.11 14.64
CA SER A 82 6.61 -0.73 16.05
C SER A 82 5.72 0.50 16.25
N GLN A 83 5.72 1.45 15.32
CA GLN A 83 4.93 2.69 15.45
C GLN A 83 3.42 2.45 15.30
N ARG A 84 3.01 1.43 14.52
CA ARG A 84 1.58 1.08 14.37
C ARG A 84 1.05 0.31 15.58
N VAL A 85 1.89 -0.54 16.18
CA VAL A 85 1.54 -1.28 17.40
C VAL A 85 1.32 -0.31 18.57
N LEU A 86 2.14 0.74 18.67
CA LEU A 86 1.99 1.77 19.71
C LEU A 86 0.64 2.50 19.63
N GLY A 87 0.19 2.84 18.42
CA GLY A 87 -1.11 3.51 18.21
C GLY A 87 -2.28 2.66 18.70
N TRP A 88 -2.25 1.34 18.43
CA TRP A 88 -3.31 0.43 18.87
C TRP A 88 -3.33 0.24 20.39
N GLN A 89 -2.17 0.26 21.05
CA GLN A 89 -2.07 0.22 22.51
C GLN A 89 -2.75 1.43 23.16
N LEU A 90 -2.57 2.63 22.60
CA LEU A 90 -3.21 3.85 23.11
C LEU A 90 -4.74 3.82 22.94
N VAL A 91 -5.23 3.38 21.78
CA VAL A 91 -6.68 3.23 21.53
C VAL A 91 -7.31 2.23 22.51
N THR A 92 -6.65 1.10 22.72
CA THR A 92 -7.12 0.05 23.64
C THR A 92 -7.13 0.55 25.08
N ALA A 93 -6.04 1.20 25.52
CA ALA A 93 -5.95 1.77 26.87
C ALA A 93 -7.05 2.82 27.11
N PHE A 94 -7.31 3.67 26.12
CA PHE A 94 -8.37 4.68 26.19
C PHE A 94 -9.77 4.06 26.26
N ALA A 95 -10.03 3.04 25.44
CA ALA A 95 -11.31 2.32 25.47
C ALA A 95 -11.57 1.65 26.83
N ILE A 96 -10.55 1.00 27.41
CA ILE A 96 -10.62 0.41 28.75
C ILE A 96 -10.86 1.50 29.80
N PHE A 97 -10.16 2.64 29.71
CA PHE A 97 -10.32 3.75 30.64
C PHE A 97 -11.75 4.33 30.61
N VAL A 98 -12.31 4.55 29.42
CA VAL A 98 -13.68 5.05 29.26
C VAL A 98 -14.69 4.02 29.78
N TRP A 99 -14.49 2.74 29.48
CA TRP A 99 -15.35 1.66 29.97
C TRP A 99 -15.32 1.58 31.51
N TRP A 100 -14.14 1.66 32.12
CA TRP A 100 -13.97 1.70 33.57
C TRP A 100 -14.60 2.94 34.22
N ARG A 101 -14.48 4.11 33.56
CA ARG A 101 -15.15 5.34 34.02
C ARG A 101 -16.67 5.22 33.96
N ARG A 102 -17.21 4.50 32.97
CA ARG A 102 -18.65 4.26 32.82
C ARG A 102 -19.18 3.22 33.82
N SER A 103 -18.41 2.18 34.14
CA SER A 103 -18.83 1.13 35.10
C SER A 103 -18.69 1.55 36.57
N ARG A 104 -17.97 2.64 36.86
CA ARG A 104 -17.88 3.27 38.19
C ARG A 104 -18.93 4.36 38.46
N ARG A 105 -19.82 4.63 37.50
CA ARG A 105 -21.01 5.49 37.69
C ARG A 105 -22.24 4.61 37.83
#